data_AF-A0A8T9SBX3-F1
#
_entry.id   AF-A0A8T9SBX3-F1
#
_cell.length_a   1.000
_cell.length_b   1.000
_cell.length_c   1.000
_cell.angle_alpha   90.00
_cell.angle_beta   90.00
_cell.angle_gamma   90.00
#
_symmetry.space_group_name_H-M   'P 1'
#
loop_
_entity.id
_entity.type
_entity.pdbx_description
1 polymer ?
#
loop_
_entity_poly.entity_id
_entity_poly.type
_entity_poly.pdbx_seq_one_letter_code
_entity_poly.pdbx_strand_id
1 'polypeptide(L)'
;MRVALGIRLLLVLLLLALLPVAFGVYVNETSPAPTTARLAGRCTRYCEAHACPHATRANSPAYFRLRPLYDATVRGLMGGGRQWYAAVNIGFYLVLLPLLLLWLSYGVLRNAVLIRQLKARRHA
;
A
#
# COMPACT_ATOMS: atom_id res chain seq x y z
N MET A 1 33.63 18.21 -9.27
CA MET A 1 32.49 17.48 -9.89
C MET A 1 31.99 16.26 -9.11
N ARG A 2 32.84 15.45 -8.45
CA ARG A 2 32.39 14.24 -7.71
C ARG A 2 31.47 14.52 -6.49
N VAL A 3 31.70 15.61 -5.77
CA VAL A 3 30.88 15.99 -4.59
C VAL A 3 29.44 16.37 -4.98
N ALA A 4 29.28 17.10 -6.09
CA ALA A 4 27.95 17.49 -6.60
C ALA A 4 27.13 16.28 -7.08
N LEU A 5 27.79 15.23 -7.59
CA LEU A 5 27.13 13.98 -7.97
C LEU A 5 26.66 13.20 -6.74
N GLY A 6 27.46 13.16 -5.68
CA GLY A 6 27.11 12.51 -4.41
C GLY A 6 25.91 13.18 -3.71
N ILE A 7 25.88 14.52 -3.66
CA ILE A 7 24.77 15.27 -3.05
C ILE A 7 23.48 15.05 -3.84
N ARG A 8 23.53 15.08 -5.18
CA ARG A 8 22.35 14.83 -6.02
C ARG A 8 21.80 13.42 -5.86
N LEU A 9 22.68 12.42 -5.77
CA LEU A 9 22.27 11.03 -5.55
C LEU A 9 21.64 10.84 -4.16
N LEU A 10 22.22 11.46 -3.12
CA LEU A 10 21.67 11.43 -1.76
C LEU A 10 20.28 12.08 -1.70
N LEU A 11 20.11 13.20 -2.40
CA LEU A 11 18.83 13.93 -2.46
C LEU A 11 17.75 13.09 -3.15
N VAL A 12 18.10 12.42 -4.25
CA VAL A 12 17.18 11.52 -4.97
C VAL A 12 16.80 10.32 -4.11
N LEU A 13 17.76 9.71 -3.40
CA LEU A 13 17.48 8.61 -2.47
C LEU A 13 16.58 9.06 -1.31
N LEU A 14 16.80 10.26 -0.77
CA LEU A 14 15.96 10.82 0.28
C LEU A 14 14.54 11.08 -0.23
N LEU A 15 14.37 11.65 -1.42
CA LEU A 15 13.06 11.89 -2.04
C LEU A 15 12.32 10.57 -2.32
N LEU A 16 13.02 9.56 -2.81
CA LEU A 16 12.46 8.21 -3.03
C LEU A 16 12.05 7.55 -1.71
N ALA A 17 12.83 7.73 -0.64
CA ALA A 17 12.50 7.20 0.69
C ALA A 17 11.34 7.96 1.37
N LEU A 18 11.17 9.24 1.06
CA LEU A 18 10.06 10.06 1.56
C LEU A 18 8.74 9.81 0.83
N LEU A 19 8.80 9.28 -0.39
CA LEU A 19 7.61 9.04 -1.22
C LEU A 19 6.60 8.07 -0.57
N PRO A 20 7.00 6.92 0.02
CA PRO A 20 6.11 6.05 0.78
C PRO A 20 5.51 6.72 2.02
N VAL A 21 6.28 7.58 2.70
CA VAL A 21 5.80 8.34 3.88
C VAL A 21 4.73 9.33 3.43
N ALA A 22 5.02 10.14 2.41
CA ALA A 22 4.09 11.13 1.86
C ALA A 22 2.81 10.46 1.32
N PHE A 23 2.96 9.32 0.65
CA PHE A 23 1.82 8.53 0.16
C PHE A 23 0.98 7.96 1.32
N GLY A 24 1.62 7.39 2.35
CA GLY A 24 0.93 6.88 3.53
C GLY A 24 0.19 7.96 4.32
N VAL A 25 0.77 9.16 4.43
CA VAL A 25 0.12 10.34 5.02
C VAL A 25 -1.06 10.78 4.16
N TYR A 26 -0.86 10.97 2.86
CA TYR A 26 -1.90 11.38 1.92
C TYR A 26 -3.11 10.43 1.94
N VAL A 27 -2.88 9.11 1.93
CA VAL A 27 -3.96 8.12 1.99
C VAL A 27 -4.72 8.19 3.31
N ASN A 28 -4.04 8.36 4.46
CA ASN A 28 -4.73 8.46 5.75
C ASN A 28 -5.47 9.78 5.96
N GLU A 29 -4.97 10.89 5.39
CA GLU A 29 -5.65 12.20 5.39
C GLU A 29 -6.89 12.19 4.50
N THR A 30 -6.77 11.67 3.27
CA THR A 30 -7.88 11.63 2.29
C THR A 30 -8.87 10.51 2.52
N SER A 31 -8.45 9.45 3.23
CA SER A 31 -9.30 8.33 3.65
C SER A 31 -9.31 8.25 5.17
N PRO A 32 -10.09 9.11 5.86
CA PRO A 32 -10.17 9.11 7.31
C PRO A 32 -10.56 7.73 7.85
N ALA A 33 -10.20 7.49 9.11
CA ALA A 33 -10.54 6.27 9.83
C ALA A 33 -12.04 5.94 9.69
N PRO A 34 -12.44 4.66 9.71
CA PRO A 34 -13.84 4.27 9.57
C PRO A 34 -14.69 5.04 10.59
N THR A 35 -15.54 5.94 10.10
CA THR A 35 -16.50 6.64 10.94
C THR A 35 -17.68 5.70 11.17
N THR A 36 -18.24 5.71 12.38
CA THR A 36 -19.48 4.97 12.67
C THR A 36 -20.71 5.67 12.09
N ALA A 37 -20.58 6.92 11.68
CA ALA A 37 -21.67 7.76 11.18
C ALA A 37 -21.97 7.52 9.68
N ARG A 38 -23.23 7.17 9.39
CA ARG A 38 -23.77 7.05 8.03
C ARG A 38 -24.00 8.45 7.44
N LEU A 39 -23.36 8.77 6.32
CA LEU A 39 -23.65 9.99 5.55
C LEU A 39 -24.73 9.69 4.51
N ALA A 40 -25.86 10.40 4.56
CA ALA A 40 -26.92 10.26 3.57
C ALA A 40 -26.44 10.76 2.19
N GLY A 41 -26.60 9.95 1.15
CA GLY A 41 -26.30 10.35 -0.24
C GLY A 41 -24.83 10.26 -0.67
N ARG A 42 -23.90 9.86 0.20
CA ARG A 42 -22.51 9.57 -0.19
C ARG A 42 -22.05 8.21 0.31
N CYS A 43 -21.39 7.52 -0.59
CA CYS A 43 -20.78 6.24 -0.32
C CYS A 43 -19.33 6.46 0.16
N THR A 44 -19.04 6.27 1.45
CA THR A 44 -17.66 6.30 1.95
C THR A 44 -16.93 4.99 1.61
N ARG A 45 -15.61 4.94 1.82
CA ARG A 45 -14.84 3.68 1.70
C ARG A 45 -15.37 2.54 2.59
N TYR A 46 -16.26 2.83 3.54
CA TYR A 46 -16.83 1.88 4.51
C TYR A 46 -18.35 1.70 4.33
N CYS A 47 -18.88 1.87 3.11
CA CYS A 47 -20.30 1.71 2.79
C CYS A 47 -20.94 0.42 3.30
N GLU A 48 -20.20 -0.67 3.19
CA GLU A 48 -20.53 -1.98 3.75
C GLU A 48 -20.88 -1.99 5.25
N ALA A 49 -20.21 -1.16 6.05
CA ALA A 49 -20.35 -1.04 7.50
C ALA A 49 -21.62 -0.24 7.82
N HIS A 50 -22.09 0.56 6.87
CA HIS A 50 -23.31 1.35 6.96
C HIS A 50 -24.52 0.70 6.26
N ALA A 51 -24.40 -0.57 5.86
CA ALA A 51 -25.45 -1.33 5.17
C ALA A 51 -25.99 -0.61 3.92
N CYS A 52 -25.09 -0.06 3.09
CA CYS A 52 -25.49 0.58 1.85
C CYS A 52 -26.18 -0.40 0.87
N PRO A 53 -27.30 -0.03 0.23
CA PRO A 53 -28.10 -0.96 -0.59
C PRO A 53 -27.36 -1.59 -1.78
N HIS A 54 -26.37 -0.89 -2.33
CA HIS A 54 -25.59 -1.39 -3.49
C HIS A 54 -24.49 -2.39 -3.10
N ALA A 55 -24.11 -2.44 -1.82
CA ALA A 55 -23.09 -3.34 -1.31
C ALA A 55 -23.74 -4.69 -0.95
N THR A 56 -23.87 -5.57 -1.94
CA THR A 56 -24.48 -6.91 -1.78
C THR A 56 -23.45 -8.02 -2.01
N ARG A 57 -23.70 -9.20 -1.42
CA ARG A 57 -22.86 -10.40 -1.64
C ARG A 57 -22.80 -10.82 -3.11
N ALA A 58 -23.85 -10.54 -3.88
CA ALA A 58 -23.88 -10.81 -5.32
C ALA A 58 -22.85 -9.94 -6.08
N ASN A 59 -22.70 -8.67 -5.70
CA ASN A 59 -21.82 -7.73 -6.39
C ASN A 59 -20.34 -7.88 -5.99
N SER A 60 -20.05 -8.44 -4.82
CA SER A 60 -18.66 -8.65 -4.35
C SER A 60 -18.53 -9.83 -3.38
N PRO A 61 -18.64 -11.08 -3.86
CA PRO A 61 -18.64 -12.27 -3.01
C PRO A 61 -17.34 -12.45 -2.22
N ALA A 62 -16.19 -12.13 -2.82
CA ALA A 62 -14.89 -12.22 -2.16
C ALA A 62 -14.80 -11.28 -0.94
N TYR A 63 -15.26 -10.04 -1.11
CA TYR A 63 -15.33 -9.06 -0.03
C TYR A 63 -16.17 -9.59 1.16
N PHE A 64 -17.38 -10.08 0.89
CA PHE A 64 -18.27 -10.58 1.96
C PHE A 64 -17.76 -11.86 2.66
N ARG A 65 -16.86 -12.62 2.02
CA ARG A 65 -16.16 -13.74 2.67
C ARG A 65 -15.03 -13.27 3.58
N LEU A 66 -14.30 -12.24 3.15
CA LEU A 66 -13.16 -11.68 3.89
C LEU A 66 -13.58 -10.64 4.95
N ARG A 67 -14.81 -10.13 4.86
CA ARG A 67 -15.35 -9.10 5.77
C ARG A 67 -15.18 -9.41 7.26
N PRO A 68 -15.46 -10.63 7.77
CA PRO A 68 -15.27 -10.91 9.19
C PRO A 68 -13.82 -10.73 9.64
N LEU A 69 -12.87 -11.14 8.79
CA LEU A 69 -11.44 -10.99 9.03
C LEU A 69 -11.05 -9.50 9.00
N TYR A 70 -11.55 -8.77 8.00
CA TYR A 70 -11.33 -7.33 7.89
C TYR A 70 -11.88 -6.57 9.11
N ASP A 71 -13.12 -6.83 9.50
CA ASP A 71 -13.78 -6.19 10.65
C ASP A 71 -13.09 -6.53 11.98
N ALA A 72 -12.58 -7.76 12.14
CA ALA A 72 -11.79 -8.16 13.31
C ALA A 72 -10.44 -7.42 13.35
N THR A 73 -9.78 -7.30 12.20
CA THR A 73 -8.49 -6.60 12.08
C THR A 73 -8.65 -5.11 12.38
N VAL A 74 -9.65 -4.45 11.78
CA VAL A 74 -9.95 -3.03 12.01
C VAL A 74 -10.32 -2.81 13.48
N ARG A 75 -11.16 -3.66 14.10
CA ARG A 75 -11.49 -3.54 15.53
C ARG A 75 -10.27 -3.71 16.43
N GLY A 76 -9.42 -4.69 16.17
CA GLY A 76 -8.17 -4.89 16.92
C GLY A 76 -7.25 -3.67 16.82
N LEU A 77 -7.10 -3.11 15.62
CA LEU A 77 -6.28 -1.91 15.39
C LEU A 77 -6.90 -0.65 16.00
N MET A 78 -8.22 -0.49 15.94
CA MET A 78 -8.93 0.64 16.53
C MET A 78 -8.98 0.58 18.06
N GLY A 79 -8.77 -0.59 18.68
CA GLY A 79 -8.65 -0.76 20.13
C GLY A 79 -7.52 0.07 20.75
N GLY A 80 -6.48 0.38 19.98
CA GLY A 80 -5.40 1.30 20.37
C GLY A 80 -5.68 2.78 20.08
N GLY A 81 -6.87 3.12 19.58
CA GLY A 81 -7.26 4.47 19.18
C GLY A 81 -6.81 4.86 17.76
N ARG A 82 -7.29 6.02 17.29
CA ARG A 82 -7.08 6.52 15.92
C ARG A 82 -5.60 6.70 15.57
N GLN A 83 -4.77 7.15 16.51
CA GLN A 83 -3.34 7.36 16.29
C GLN A 83 -2.59 6.03 16.11
N TRP A 84 -2.94 5.00 16.88
CA TRP A 84 -2.36 3.68 16.74
C TRP A 84 -2.72 3.04 15.39
N TYR A 85 -3.99 3.13 15.00
CA TYR A 85 -4.43 2.69 13.68
C TYR A 85 -3.61 3.36 12.55
N ALA A 86 -3.45 4.69 12.62
CA ALA A 86 -2.65 5.42 11.64
C ALA A 86 -1.18 4.99 11.63
N ALA A 87 -0.57 4.83 12.81
CA ALA A 87 0.84 4.43 12.94
C ALA A 87 1.10 3.03 12.35
N VAL A 88 0.23 2.05 12.65
CA VAL A 88 0.35 0.69 12.08
C VAL A 88 0.17 0.73 10.56
N ASN A 89 -0.81 1.50 10.08
CA ASN A 89 -1.07 1.62 8.64
C ASN A 89 0.11 2.27 7.90
N ILE A 90 0.68 3.34 8.46
CA ILE A 90 1.90 3.99 7.94
C ILE A 90 3.09 3.03 7.98
N GLY A 91 3.29 2.32 9.09
CA GLY A 91 4.36 1.33 9.23
C GLY A 91 4.25 0.21 8.20
N PHE A 92 3.02 -0.25 7.93
CA PHE A 92 2.77 -1.24 6.88
C PHE A 92 3.15 -0.71 5.50
N TYR A 93 2.79 0.54 5.15
CA TYR A 93 3.22 1.15 3.90
C TYR A 93 4.74 1.33 3.82
N LEU A 94 5.38 1.70 4.94
CA LEU A 94 6.83 1.90 5.01
C LEU A 94 7.63 0.60 4.88
N VAL A 95 7.06 -0.54 5.23
CA VAL A 95 7.74 -1.84 5.11
C VAL A 95 7.34 -2.55 3.83
N LEU A 96 6.03 -2.62 3.54
CA LEU A 96 5.52 -3.37 2.39
C LEU A 96 5.98 -2.76 1.07
N LEU A 97 5.87 -1.44 0.88
CA LEU A 97 6.21 -0.80 -0.39
C LEU A 97 7.70 -0.98 -0.73
N PRO A 98 8.65 -0.74 0.20
CA PRO A 98 10.07 -1.01 -0.09
C PRO A 98 10.36 -2.49 -0.35
N LEU A 99 9.78 -3.41 0.43
CA LEU A 99 9.97 -4.84 0.18
C LEU A 99 9.43 -5.27 -1.18
N LEU A 100 8.26 -4.77 -1.57
CA LEU A 100 7.68 -5.03 -2.88
C LEU A 100 8.56 -4.46 -4.00
N LEU A 101 9.06 -3.25 -3.85
CA LEU A 101 9.98 -2.63 -4.82
C LEU A 101 11.30 -3.39 -4.93
N LEU A 102 11.87 -3.85 -3.81
CA LEU A 102 13.06 -4.70 -3.81
C LEU A 102 12.80 -6.03 -4.51
N TRP A 103 11.68 -6.68 -4.22
CA TRP A 103 11.30 -7.94 -4.83
C TRP A 103 11.08 -7.81 -6.34
N LEU A 104 10.38 -6.77 -6.78
CA LEU A 104 10.18 -6.47 -8.20
C LEU A 104 11.51 -6.13 -8.90
N SER A 105 12.34 -5.28 -8.28
CA SER A 105 13.67 -4.92 -8.80
C SER A 105 14.56 -6.16 -8.97
N TYR A 106 14.57 -7.03 -7.96
CA TYR A 106 15.28 -8.30 -8.00
C TYR A 106 14.76 -9.21 -9.14
N GLY A 107 13.44 -9.34 -9.27
CA GLY A 107 12.81 -10.11 -10.35
C GLY A 107 13.21 -9.61 -11.74
N VAL A 108 13.21 -8.29 -11.95
CA VAL A 108 13.63 -7.65 -13.20
C VAL A 108 15.11 -7.92 -13.48
N LEU A 109 15.99 -7.71 -12.49
CA LEU A 109 17.43 -7.96 -12.63
C LEU A 109 17.73 -9.43 -12.96
N ARG A 110 17.10 -10.36 -12.23
CA ARG A 110 17.24 -11.81 -12.46
C ARG A 110 16.81 -12.19 -13.87
N ASN A 111 15.66 -11.68 -14.34
CA ASN A 111 15.17 -11.94 -15.69
C ASN A 111 16.10 -11.35 -16.76
N ALA A 112 16.62 -10.13 -16.55
CA ALA A 112 17.56 -9.51 -17.49
C ALA A 112 18.89 -10.28 -17.59
N VAL A 113 19.35 -10.89 -16.49
CA VAL A 113 20.53 -11.78 -16.50
C VAL A 113 20.23 -13.07 -17.27
N LEU A 114 19.09 -13.71 -16.98
CA LEU A 114 18.65 -14.93 -17.69
C LEU A 114 18.54 -14.70 -19.21
N ILE A 115 17.89 -13.61 -19.63
CA ILE A 115 17.76 -13.26 -21.05
C ILE A 115 19.13 -13.07 -21.70
N ARG A 116 20.07 -12.40 -21.01
CA ARG A 116 21.44 -12.22 -21.52
C ARG A 116 22.17 -13.56 -21.67
N GLN A 117 22.06 -14.45 -20.69
CA GLN A 117 22.66 -15.79 -20.75
C GLN A 117 22.07 -16.64 -21.86
N LEU A 118 20.75 -16.63 -22.04
CA LEU A 118 20.07 -17.36 -23.12
C LEU A 118 20.46 -16.83 -24.50
N LYS A 119 20.58 -15.50 -24.67
CA LYS A 119 21.09 -14.92 -25.92
C LYS A 119 22.53 -15.35 -26.20
N ALA A 120 23.42 -15.31 -25.21
CA ALA A 120 24.81 -15.73 -25.37
C ALA A 120 24.94 -17.21 -25.78
N ARG A 121 24.12 -18.11 -25.21
CA ARG A 121 24.10 -19.54 -25.57
C ARG A 121 23.50 -19.83 -26.94
N ARG A 122 22.70 -18.93 -27.52
CA ARG A 122 22.09 -19.11 -28.84
C ARG A 122 23.03 -18.74 -30.00
N HIS A 123 24.10 -18.01 -29.70
CA HIS A 123 25.14 -17.59 -30.66
C HIS A 123 26.45 -18.36 -30.52
N ALA A 124 26.51 -19.33 -29.59
CA ALA A 124 27.58 -20.32 -29.46
C ALA A 124 27.10 -21.64 -30.07
#